data_AF-A0A750VG46-F1
#
_entry.id   AF-A0A750VG46-F1
#
_cell.length_a   1.000
_cell.length_b   1.000
_cell.length_c   1.000
_cell.angle_alpha   90.00
_cell.angle_beta   90.00
_cell.angle_gamma   90.00
#
_symmetry.space_group_name_H-M   'P 1'
#
loop_
_entity.id
_entity.type
_entity.pdbx_description
1 polymer ?
#
loop_
_entity_poly.entity_id
_entity_poly.type
_entity_poly.pdbx_seq_one_letter_code
_entity_poly.pdbx_strand_id
1 'polypeptide(L)'
;MRQQPHYLELLSPARDAAIAREAILHGADAVYIGGPGFGARHNASNSLRDIADLVPFAHRYGARIFVTLNTILHDDELEPAQRLITDLYDTGVDALIVQDMGILELDIPPIELHASTQCDIRSVEKAKFLADVGFSQIVLARELNLSQIAAIHQATDATIEFFIHGALCVAYSGQCYISHAQTGRSANRGDCSQACRLPYTLKDDQGRVVSYEKHLLSMKDNDQTANLGALIDAGVRSFKIEGRYKDMSYVKNITAHYRQMLDAIIEQRGDLARASVGRTEHFFVPSTEKTFHRGSTDYFVNARKGDIGAFDSPKFIGLPVGEVLNVAKDYLDVEATEPLANGDGLNVLIKREVVGFRANTVEKTGHNRYRVWPNDMPADLHKVRPHHPLNRNLDHNWQQALTKTSSERRVAVDIMLGGWQEQLILTLTSE
;
A
#
# COMPACT_ATOMS: atom_id res chain seq x y z
N MET A 1 14.22 8.16 -18.66
CA MET A 1 13.74 7.35 -19.79
C MET A 1 12.38 6.74 -19.46
N ARG A 2 11.38 6.90 -20.33
CA ARG A 2 10.06 6.28 -20.15
C ARG A 2 10.18 4.75 -20.06
N GLN A 3 9.40 4.14 -19.16
CA GLN A 3 9.36 2.69 -18.99
C GLN A 3 8.88 2.02 -20.29
N GLN A 4 9.56 0.94 -20.71
CA GLN A 4 9.15 0.24 -21.92
C GLN A 4 7.82 -0.50 -21.72
N PRO A 5 7.00 -0.62 -22.77
CA PRO A 5 5.64 -1.13 -22.67
C PRO A 5 5.53 -2.62 -22.32
N HIS A 6 6.62 -3.37 -22.29
CA HIS A 6 6.61 -4.78 -21.86
C HIS A 6 7.04 -4.97 -20.39
N TYR A 7 7.53 -3.92 -19.74
CA TYR A 7 7.92 -3.99 -18.33
C TYR A 7 6.72 -3.72 -17.43
N LEU A 8 6.54 -4.56 -16.41
CA LEU A 8 5.64 -4.32 -15.29
C LEU A 8 6.45 -3.85 -14.09
N GLU A 9 6.03 -2.74 -13.49
CA GLU A 9 6.61 -2.17 -12.27
C GLU A 9 5.67 -2.41 -11.08
N LEU A 10 6.17 -3.09 -10.05
CA LEU A 10 5.55 -3.10 -8.72
C LEU A 10 6.11 -1.94 -7.89
N LEU A 11 5.26 -0.95 -7.63
CA LEU A 11 5.63 0.26 -6.88
C LEU A 11 5.15 0.16 -5.43
N SER A 12 6.09 -0.02 -4.50
CA SER A 12 5.80 -0.18 -3.07
C SER A 12 5.98 1.12 -2.27
N PRO A 13 5.16 1.36 -1.24
CA PRO A 13 5.33 2.49 -0.33
C PRO A 13 6.44 2.23 0.67
N ALA A 14 7.11 3.29 1.10
CA ALA A 14 7.96 3.25 2.28
C ALA A 14 7.73 4.46 3.19
N ARG A 15 7.54 4.19 4.49
CA ARG A 15 7.53 5.23 5.50
C ARG A 15 8.93 5.79 5.73
N ASP A 16 9.90 4.89 5.77
CA ASP A 16 11.30 5.16 6.06
C ASP A 16 12.26 4.32 5.19
N ALA A 17 13.54 4.69 5.16
CA ALA A 17 14.55 4.02 4.34
C ALA A 17 14.74 2.53 4.68
N ALA A 18 14.53 2.13 5.94
CA ALA A 18 14.59 0.72 6.35
C ALA A 18 13.45 -0.09 5.71
N ILE A 19 12.23 0.44 5.74
CA ILE A 19 11.08 -0.17 5.05
C ILE A 19 11.28 -0.19 3.54
N ALA A 20 11.88 0.85 2.94
CA ALA A 20 12.20 0.88 1.52
C ALA A 20 13.14 -0.27 1.11
N ARG A 21 14.20 -0.50 1.90
CA ARG A 21 15.13 -1.62 1.69
C ARG A 21 14.42 -2.96 1.71
N GLU A 22 13.55 -3.18 2.70
CA GLU A 22 12.78 -4.41 2.80
C GLU A 22 11.79 -4.56 1.64
N ALA A 23 11.14 -3.49 1.19
CA ALA A 23 10.25 -3.53 0.02
C ALA A 23 11.00 -4.03 -1.24
N ILE A 24 12.20 -3.51 -1.48
CA ILE A 24 13.06 -3.93 -2.62
C ILE A 24 13.44 -5.40 -2.49
N LEU A 25 13.85 -5.85 -1.31
CA LEU A 25 14.16 -7.27 -1.06
C LEU A 25 12.95 -8.18 -1.27
N HIS A 26 11.74 -7.68 -0.97
CA HIS A 26 10.48 -8.39 -1.18
C HIS A 26 9.92 -8.25 -2.61
N GLY A 27 10.70 -7.71 -3.54
CA GLY A 27 10.40 -7.74 -4.98
C GLY A 27 9.80 -6.46 -5.56
N ALA A 28 9.80 -5.34 -4.82
CA ALA A 28 9.45 -4.05 -5.41
C ALA A 28 10.40 -3.70 -6.57
N ASP A 29 9.83 -3.26 -7.69
CA ASP A 29 10.59 -2.73 -8.83
C ASP A 29 10.92 -1.25 -8.65
N ALA A 30 10.09 -0.55 -7.88
CA ALA A 30 10.35 0.81 -7.44
C ALA A 30 9.77 1.03 -6.04
N VAL A 31 10.31 2.02 -5.33
CA VAL A 31 9.79 2.45 -4.04
C VAL A 31 9.49 3.93 -4.08
N TYR A 32 8.34 4.33 -3.55
CA TYR A 32 8.05 5.74 -3.30
C TYR A 32 8.12 6.09 -1.81
N ILE A 33 8.87 7.15 -1.51
CA ILE A 33 9.19 7.62 -0.16
C ILE A 33 8.99 9.14 -0.04
N GLY A 34 8.85 9.66 1.18
CA GLY A 34 8.77 11.10 1.42
C GLY A 34 10.15 11.72 1.62
N GLY A 35 10.40 12.86 0.97
CA GLY A 35 11.56 13.71 1.27
C GLY A 35 11.39 14.52 2.56
N PRO A 36 12.31 15.46 2.85
CA PRO A 36 12.26 16.30 4.03
C PRO A 36 11.03 17.23 4.10
N GLY A 37 10.43 17.55 2.95
CA GLY A 37 9.29 18.46 2.85
C GLY A 37 8.38 18.16 1.65
N PHE A 38 7.29 18.92 1.55
CA PHE A 38 6.36 18.94 0.40
C PHE A 38 5.70 17.61 0.01
N GLY A 39 5.68 16.62 0.92
CA GLY A 39 4.95 15.36 0.74
C GLY A 39 3.59 15.36 1.44
N ALA A 40 2.59 14.71 0.85
CA ALA A 40 1.22 14.62 1.38
C ALA A 40 1.05 13.74 2.66
N ARG A 41 2.15 13.48 3.37
CA ARG A 41 2.27 12.61 4.53
C ARG A 41 3.35 13.15 5.47
N HIS A 42 3.05 14.24 6.18
CA HIS A 42 4.02 14.97 7.01
C HIS A 42 4.71 14.12 8.10
N ASN A 43 4.08 13.06 8.59
CA ASN A 43 4.65 12.16 9.61
C ASN A 43 5.53 11.05 9.04
N ALA A 44 5.84 11.08 7.75
CA ALA A 44 6.67 10.08 7.06
C ALA A 44 7.69 10.76 6.14
N SER A 45 8.32 11.80 6.64
CA SER A 45 9.42 12.52 5.98
C SER A 45 10.75 11.85 6.30
N ASN A 46 11.68 11.87 5.34
CA ASN A 46 13.01 11.29 5.46
C ASN A 46 14.07 12.34 5.15
N SER A 47 15.24 12.24 5.77
CA SER A 47 16.34 13.15 5.47
C SER A 47 16.91 12.88 4.07
N LEU A 48 17.53 13.90 3.45
CA LEU A 48 18.26 13.71 2.19
C LEU A 48 19.36 12.65 2.33
N ARG A 49 20.01 12.58 3.49
CA ARG A 49 21.03 11.57 3.78
C ARG A 49 20.47 10.15 3.73
N ASP A 50 19.33 9.90 4.37
CA ASP A 50 18.72 8.56 4.37
C ASP A 50 18.33 8.12 2.95
N ILE A 51 17.89 9.07 2.12
CA ILE A 51 17.56 8.84 0.70
C ILE A 51 18.84 8.55 -0.10
N ALA A 52 19.89 9.35 0.07
CA ALA A 52 21.18 9.15 -0.58
C ALA A 52 21.81 7.79 -0.23
N ASP A 53 21.67 7.33 1.02
CA ASP A 53 22.17 6.02 1.46
C ASP A 53 21.31 4.85 0.92
N LEU A 54 20.03 5.11 0.56
CA LEU A 54 19.11 4.14 -0.01
C LEU A 54 19.33 3.93 -1.53
N VAL A 55 19.61 5.01 -2.27
CA VAL A 55 19.71 5.00 -3.74
C VAL A 55 20.69 3.93 -4.26
N PRO A 56 21.97 3.85 -3.82
CA PRO A 56 22.90 2.83 -4.30
C PRO A 56 22.45 1.39 -4.00
N PHE A 57 21.69 1.19 -2.91
CA PHE A 57 21.15 -0.11 -2.59
C PHE A 57 20.01 -0.50 -3.55
N ALA A 58 19.12 0.43 -3.89
CA ALA A 58 18.03 0.20 -4.81
C ALA A 58 18.55 -0.06 -6.23
N HIS A 59 19.46 0.79 -6.71
CA HIS A 59 20.04 0.69 -8.05
C HIS A 59 20.83 -0.61 -8.29
N ARG A 60 21.35 -1.26 -7.24
CA ARG A 60 21.95 -2.60 -7.34
C ARG A 60 20.98 -3.65 -7.90
N TYR A 61 19.69 -3.50 -7.63
CA TYR A 61 18.64 -4.37 -8.14
C TYR A 61 17.91 -3.77 -9.35
N GLY A 62 18.44 -2.69 -9.93
CA GLY A 62 17.72 -1.90 -10.93
C GLY A 62 16.41 -1.28 -10.40
N ALA A 63 16.21 -1.28 -9.08
CA ALA A 63 15.00 -0.75 -8.48
C ALA A 63 15.09 0.78 -8.37
N ARG A 64 13.99 1.47 -8.71
CA ARG A 64 13.96 2.95 -8.76
C ARG A 64 13.45 3.57 -7.46
N ILE A 65 13.94 4.75 -7.13
CA ILE A 65 13.51 5.55 -5.98
C ILE A 65 12.72 6.76 -6.46
N PHE A 66 11.45 6.83 -6.05
CA PHE A 66 10.58 7.98 -6.31
C PHE A 66 10.35 8.77 -5.03
N VAL A 67 10.47 10.10 -5.12
CA VAL A 67 10.23 10.98 -3.98
C VAL A 67 8.96 11.78 -4.19
N THR A 68 8.11 11.83 -3.17
CA THR A 68 6.87 12.59 -3.26
C THR A 68 7.10 14.08 -3.03
N LEU A 69 6.63 14.91 -3.95
CA LEU A 69 6.52 16.36 -3.86
C LEU A 69 5.08 16.76 -4.25
N ASN A 70 4.12 16.13 -3.59
CA ASN A 70 2.71 16.08 -3.99
C ASN A 70 1.79 16.87 -3.05
N THR A 71 2.27 17.99 -2.51
CA THR A 71 1.41 18.99 -1.87
C THR A 71 1.18 20.17 -2.80
N ILE A 72 0.08 20.89 -2.59
CA ILE A 72 -0.08 22.24 -3.14
C ILE A 72 0.96 23.16 -2.48
N LEU A 73 1.57 24.05 -3.27
CA LEU A 73 2.59 24.99 -2.81
C LEU A 73 2.03 26.41 -2.72
N HIS A 74 2.60 27.22 -1.83
CA HIS A 74 2.45 28.67 -1.82
C HIS A 74 3.67 29.32 -2.50
N ASP A 75 3.53 30.59 -2.89
CA ASP A 75 4.57 31.33 -3.61
C ASP A 75 5.92 31.35 -2.86
N ASP A 76 5.89 31.46 -1.53
CA ASP A 76 7.08 31.44 -0.67
C ASP A 76 7.72 30.05 -0.51
N GLU A 77 7.05 29.00 -0.98
CA GLU A 77 7.52 27.62 -0.94
C GLU A 77 8.15 27.16 -2.26
N LEU A 78 7.99 27.91 -3.35
CA LEU A 78 8.49 27.54 -4.69
C LEU A 78 10.02 27.46 -4.75
N GLU A 79 10.72 28.48 -4.26
CA GLU A 79 12.19 28.50 -4.26
C GLU A 79 12.79 27.43 -3.32
N PRO A 80 12.28 27.22 -2.08
CA PRO A 80 12.63 26.05 -1.28
C PRO A 80 12.37 24.70 -1.98
N ALA A 81 11.25 24.55 -2.69
CA ALA A 81 10.94 23.33 -3.42
C ALA A 81 11.94 23.10 -4.55
N GLN A 82 12.29 24.13 -5.33
CA GLN A 82 13.29 24.04 -6.39
C GLN A 82 14.65 23.55 -5.86
N ARG A 83 15.13 24.14 -4.75
CA ARG A 83 16.37 23.67 -4.10
C ARG A 83 16.32 22.21 -3.70
N LEU A 84 15.22 21.79 -3.08
CA LEU A 84 15.04 20.39 -2.69
C LEU A 84 15.04 19.46 -3.90
N ILE A 85 14.44 19.87 -5.02
CA ILE A 85 14.44 19.09 -6.27
C ILE A 85 15.88 18.90 -6.77
N THR A 86 16.69 19.96 -6.77
CA THR A 86 18.11 19.88 -7.13
C THR A 86 18.87 18.93 -6.22
N ASP A 87 18.71 19.06 -4.90
CA ASP A 87 19.36 18.18 -3.93
C ASP A 87 18.96 16.71 -4.17
N LEU A 88 17.67 16.43 -4.38
CA LEU A 88 17.18 15.07 -4.63
C LEU A 88 17.75 14.49 -5.93
N TYR A 89 17.81 15.28 -7.00
CA TYR A 89 18.43 14.87 -8.26
C TYR A 89 19.90 14.50 -8.07
N ASP A 90 20.66 15.31 -7.34
CA ASP A 90 22.09 15.06 -7.07
C ASP A 90 22.32 13.80 -6.23
N THR A 91 21.34 13.37 -5.41
CA THR A 91 21.41 12.08 -4.70
C THR A 91 21.15 10.86 -5.58
N GLY A 92 20.69 11.04 -6.83
CA GLY A 92 20.33 9.96 -7.75
C GLY A 92 18.88 9.46 -7.61
N VAL A 93 17.96 10.27 -7.07
CA VAL A 93 16.52 9.98 -7.12
C VAL A 93 16.05 9.93 -8.58
N ASP A 94 15.28 8.90 -8.92
CA ASP A 94 14.91 8.61 -10.29
C ASP A 94 13.72 9.46 -10.78
N ALA A 95 12.75 9.75 -9.91
CA ALA A 95 11.57 10.55 -10.26
C ALA A 95 10.92 11.26 -9.07
N LEU A 96 10.15 12.31 -9.36
CA LEU A 96 9.31 13.01 -8.40
C LEU A 96 7.83 12.77 -8.67
N ILE A 97 7.06 12.47 -7.63
CA ILE A 97 5.60 12.40 -7.71
C ILE A 97 5.04 13.77 -7.35
N VAL A 98 4.51 14.50 -8.33
CA VAL A 98 4.17 15.92 -8.22
C VAL A 98 2.67 16.16 -8.35
N GLN A 99 2.13 17.09 -7.56
CA GLN A 99 0.76 17.58 -7.70
C GLN A 99 0.70 18.99 -8.30
N ASP A 100 1.54 19.90 -7.82
CA ASP A 100 1.47 21.31 -8.13
C ASP A 100 2.11 21.61 -9.50
N MET A 101 1.37 22.23 -10.41
CA MET A 101 1.86 22.52 -11.77
C MET A 101 2.88 23.66 -11.78
N GLY A 102 2.98 24.46 -10.72
CA GLY A 102 4.00 25.51 -10.61
C GLY A 102 5.43 24.95 -10.68
N ILE A 103 5.63 23.67 -10.35
CA ILE A 103 6.91 22.98 -10.52
C ILE A 103 7.39 22.97 -11.98
N LEU A 104 6.48 22.96 -12.96
CA LEU A 104 6.84 22.96 -14.39
C LEU A 104 7.43 24.30 -14.86
N GLU A 105 7.25 25.37 -14.09
CA GLU A 105 7.79 26.70 -14.39
C GLU A 105 9.13 26.98 -13.69
N LEU A 106 9.59 26.07 -12.82
CA LEU A 106 10.84 26.20 -12.08
C LEU A 106 12.03 25.74 -12.92
N ASP A 107 13.20 26.34 -12.66
CA ASP A 107 14.48 25.90 -13.24
C ASP A 107 15.02 24.68 -12.48
N ILE A 108 14.48 23.51 -12.80
CA ILE A 108 14.83 22.23 -12.17
C ILE A 108 15.78 21.40 -13.06
N PRO A 109 16.63 20.54 -12.47
CA PRO A 109 17.41 19.56 -13.24
C PRO A 109 16.49 18.60 -14.02
N PRO A 110 17.02 17.85 -15.01
CA PRO A 110 16.25 16.96 -15.88
C PRO A 110 15.83 15.65 -15.16
N ILE A 111 15.10 15.79 -14.05
CA ILE A 111 14.51 14.70 -13.28
C ILE A 111 13.15 14.30 -13.87
N GLU A 112 12.79 13.01 -13.78
CA GLU A 112 11.47 12.58 -14.23
C GLU A 112 10.37 13.08 -13.30
N LEU A 113 9.26 13.51 -13.90
CA LEU A 113 8.06 13.94 -13.18
C LEU A 113 6.92 12.96 -13.42
N HIS A 114 6.33 12.48 -12.33
CA HIS A 114 5.17 11.60 -12.31
C HIS A 114 3.96 12.39 -11.77
N ALA A 115 2.87 12.45 -12.53
CA ALA A 115 1.69 13.22 -12.13
C ALA A 115 0.92 12.46 -11.04
N SER A 116 0.90 13.00 -9.83
CA SER A 116 0.27 12.39 -8.66
C SER A 116 -1.22 12.09 -8.88
N THR A 117 -1.75 11.09 -8.18
CA THR A 117 -3.21 10.84 -8.10
C THR A 117 -3.96 12.05 -7.53
N GLN A 118 -3.25 12.95 -6.83
CA GLN A 118 -3.81 14.21 -6.36
C GLN A 118 -4.09 15.22 -7.49
N CYS A 119 -3.55 14.98 -8.69
CA CYS A 119 -3.92 15.73 -9.88
C CYS A 119 -5.33 15.40 -10.37
N ASP A 120 -6.08 14.45 -9.77
CA ASP A 120 -7.46 14.11 -10.18
C ASP A 120 -7.57 13.73 -11.67
N ILE A 121 -6.77 12.75 -12.11
CA ILE A 121 -6.67 12.33 -13.50
C ILE A 121 -7.77 11.32 -13.82
N ARG A 122 -8.92 11.82 -14.29
CA ARG A 122 -10.16 11.04 -14.55
C ARG A 122 -10.64 11.05 -16.00
N SER A 123 -10.06 11.88 -16.86
CA SER A 123 -10.46 12.01 -18.26
C SER A 123 -9.27 11.86 -19.20
N VAL A 124 -9.56 11.53 -20.44
CA VAL A 124 -8.58 11.40 -21.52
C VAL A 124 -7.85 12.72 -21.76
N GLU A 125 -8.58 13.82 -21.80
CA GLU A 125 -8.05 15.16 -22.08
C GLU A 125 -7.03 15.59 -21.02
N LYS A 126 -7.32 15.30 -19.75
CA LYS A 126 -6.44 15.65 -18.64
C LYS A 126 -5.19 14.79 -18.61
N ALA A 127 -5.33 13.48 -18.86
CA ALA A 127 -4.21 12.57 -18.97
C ALA A 127 -3.28 12.96 -20.14
N LYS A 128 -3.86 13.28 -21.29
CA LYS A 128 -3.13 13.77 -22.47
C LYS A 128 -2.42 15.08 -22.18
N PHE A 129 -3.11 16.06 -21.60
CA PHE A 129 -2.51 17.34 -21.23
C PHE A 129 -1.28 17.15 -20.35
N LEU A 130 -1.37 16.35 -19.27
CA LEU A 130 -0.26 16.11 -18.36
C LEU A 130 0.93 15.45 -19.07
N ALA A 131 0.68 14.50 -19.97
CA ALA A 131 1.74 13.90 -20.77
C ALA A 131 2.38 14.89 -21.75
N ASP A 132 1.57 15.73 -22.42
CA ASP A 132 2.05 16.72 -23.39
C ASP A 132 2.91 17.81 -22.73
N VAL A 133 2.65 18.14 -21.45
CA VAL A 133 3.47 19.11 -20.68
C VAL A 133 4.68 18.49 -19.97
N GLY A 134 4.99 17.22 -20.24
CA GLY A 134 6.29 16.62 -19.88
C GLY A 134 6.26 15.55 -18.78
N PHE A 135 5.10 15.20 -18.21
CA PHE A 135 5.05 14.08 -17.26
C PHE A 135 5.31 12.75 -17.97
N SER A 136 6.28 11.97 -17.45
CA SER A 136 6.66 10.66 -18.02
C SER A 136 5.69 9.54 -17.61
N GLN A 137 5.04 9.70 -16.46
CA GLN A 137 4.11 8.74 -15.86
C GLN A 137 2.94 9.49 -15.22
N ILE A 138 1.73 8.93 -15.31
CA ILE A 138 0.51 9.52 -14.77
C ILE A 138 -0.19 8.53 -13.84
N VAL A 139 -0.50 8.98 -12.63
CA VAL A 139 -1.18 8.16 -11.63
C VAL A 139 -2.68 8.42 -11.73
N LEU A 140 -3.40 7.46 -12.28
CA LEU A 140 -4.83 7.61 -12.51
C LEU A 140 -5.61 7.65 -11.19
N ALA A 141 -6.78 8.29 -11.25
CA ALA A 141 -7.74 8.24 -10.16
C ALA A 141 -8.30 6.81 -10.00
N ARG A 142 -8.60 6.43 -8.75
CA ARG A 142 -9.01 5.04 -8.40
C ARG A 142 -10.45 4.73 -8.75
N GLU A 143 -11.21 5.78 -9.06
CA GLU A 143 -12.63 5.75 -9.42
C GLU A 143 -12.89 5.52 -10.92
N LEU A 144 -11.91 5.00 -11.66
CA LEU A 144 -12.02 4.64 -13.08
C LEU A 144 -12.27 3.14 -13.29
N ASN A 145 -13.00 2.82 -14.34
CA ASN A 145 -13.19 1.43 -14.82
C ASN A 145 -12.16 1.06 -15.91
N LEU A 146 -12.06 -0.23 -16.23
CA LEU A 146 -11.11 -0.75 -17.24
C LEU A 146 -11.23 -0.07 -18.61
N SER A 147 -12.45 0.20 -19.09
CA SER A 147 -12.67 0.83 -20.39
C SER A 147 -12.15 2.27 -20.43
N GLN A 148 -12.29 3.00 -19.32
CA GLN A 148 -11.78 4.36 -19.17
C GLN A 148 -10.26 4.37 -19.08
N ILE A 149 -9.68 3.41 -18.36
CA ILE A 149 -8.21 3.25 -18.29
C ILE A 149 -7.65 2.95 -19.69
N ALA A 150 -8.27 2.03 -20.44
CA ALA A 150 -7.86 1.70 -21.80
C ALA A 150 -7.99 2.89 -22.77
N ALA A 151 -9.07 3.68 -22.67
CA ALA A 151 -9.24 4.89 -23.47
C ALA A 151 -8.16 5.94 -23.17
N ILE A 152 -7.75 6.09 -21.90
CA ILE A 152 -6.64 6.96 -21.52
C ILE A 152 -5.33 6.42 -22.11
N HIS A 153 -5.05 5.13 -21.95
CA HIS A 153 -3.83 4.52 -22.49
C HIS A 153 -3.69 4.72 -24.01
N GLN A 154 -4.79 4.62 -24.78
CA GLN A 154 -4.77 4.84 -26.22
C GLN A 154 -4.48 6.28 -26.64
N ALA A 155 -4.63 7.25 -25.73
CA ALA A 155 -4.53 8.68 -26.04
C ALA A 155 -3.21 9.32 -25.57
N THR A 156 -2.35 8.57 -24.87
CA THR A 156 -1.08 9.08 -24.35
C THR A 156 0.02 8.02 -24.34
N ASP A 157 1.25 8.47 -24.57
CA ASP A 157 2.47 7.65 -24.47
C ASP A 157 3.08 7.68 -23.05
N ALA A 158 2.44 8.36 -22.09
CA ALA A 158 2.87 8.35 -20.70
C ALA A 158 2.58 6.99 -20.04
N THR A 159 3.47 6.54 -19.16
CA THR A 159 3.27 5.32 -18.39
C THR A 159 2.02 5.47 -17.50
N ILE A 160 1.11 4.49 -17.57
CA ILE A 160 -0.08 4.47 -16.72
C ILE A 160 0.23 3.76 -15.40
N GLU A 161 0.10 4.50 -14.29
CA GLU A 161 0.18 3.99 -12.92
C GLU A 161 -1.22 3.90 -12.29
N PHE A 162 -1.52 2.78 -11.62
CA PHE A 162 -2.81 2.57 -10.96
C PHE A 162 -2.63 1.96 -9.56
N PHE A 163 -3.46 2.40 -8.60
CA PHE A 163 -3.46 1.80 -7.25
C PHE A 163 -4.14 0.44 -7.26
N ILE A 164 -3.43 -0.59 -6.81
CA ILE A 164 -3.93 -1.96 -6.74
C ILE A 164 -4.31 -2.41 -5.34
N HIS A 165 -3.85 -1.71 -4.30
CA HIS A 165 -4.10 -2.14 -2.93
C HIS A 165 -4.11 -0.97 -1.93
N GLY A 166 -4.81 -1.14 -0.80
CA GLY A 166 -4.78 -0.24 0.35
C GLY A 166 -5.94 0.74 0.42
N ALA A 167 -5.87 1.77 1.25
CA ALA A 167 -7.06 2.50 1.68
C ALA A 167 -7.71 3.33 0.56
N LEU A 168 -9.01 3.18 0.33
CA LEU A 168 -9.77 4.04 -0.60
C LEU A 168 -10.29 5.33 0.07
N CYS A 169 -10.44 6.39 -0.73
CA CYS A 169 -11.00 7.67 -0.32
C CYS A 169 -12.46 7.80 -0.76
N VAL A 170 -13.33 8.30 0.11
CA VAL A 170 -14.76 8.53 -0.19
C VAL A 170 -15.00 9.69 -1.16
N ALA A 171 -14.06 10.65 -1.21
CA ALA A 171 -14.07 11.75 -2.15
C ALA A 171 -13.25 11.40 -3.40
N TYR A 172 -13.45 12.15 -4.48
CA TYR A 172 -12.62 12.04 -5.68
C TYR A 172 -11.13 12.24 -5.33
N SER A 173 -10.28 11.49 -6.03
CA SER A 173 -8.84 11.44 -5.78
C SER A 173 -8.22 12.85 -5.88
N GLY A 174 -7.61 13.34 -4.78
CA GLY A 174 -7.04 14.69 -4.70
C GLY A 174 -8.01 15.84 -4.42
N GLN A 175 -9.33 15.58 -4.36
CA GLN A 175 -10.37 16.61 -4.26
C GLN A 175 -11.11 16.57 -2.91
N CYS A 176 -10.39 16.26 -1.82
CA CYS A 176 -10.97 16.13 -0.48
C CYS A 176 -10.75 17.39 0.36
N TYR A 177 -11.81 18.19 0.54
CA TYR A 177 -11.77 19.47 1.27
C TYR A 177 -12.36 19.43 2.68
N ILE A 178 -13.00 18.33 3.07
CA ILE A 178 -13.71 18.20 4.36
C ILE A 178 -12.80 18.46 5.56
N SER A 179 -11.55 17.96 5.50
CA SER A 179 -10.56 18.13 6.57
C SER A 179 -10.31 19.62 6.82
N HIS A 180 -10.09 20.39 5.74
CA HIS A 180 -9.80 21.81 5.85
C HIS A 180 -11.03 22.58 6.31
N ALA A 181 -12.19 22.32 5.72
CA ALA A 181 -13.44 22.98 6.08
C ALA A 181 -13.82 22.80 7.56
N GLN A 182 -13.53 21.64 8.16
CA GLN A 182 -13.89 21.34 9.55
C GLN A 182 -12.81 21.70 10.57
N THR A 183 -11.53 21.66 10.20
CA THR A 183 -10.42 21.71 11.18
C THR A 183 -9.30 22.68 10.81
N GLY A 184 -9.34 23.30 9.62
CA GLY A 184 -8.22 24.06 9.06
C GLY A 184 -7.10 23.18 8.47
N ARG A 185 -7.03 21.90 8.83
CA ARG A 185 -6.00 20.95 8.36
C ARG A 185 -6.24 20.51 6.92
N SER A 186 -5.30 20.73 6.01
CA SER A 186 -5.47 20.42 4.58
C SER A 186 -4.91 19.04 4.20
N ALA A 187 -5.78 18.15 3.74
CA ALA A 187 -5.39 16.84 3.21
C ALA A 187 -4.48 16.96 1.96
N ASN A 188 -4.69 17.99 1.15
CA ASN A 188 -3.90 18.30 -0.05
C ASN A 188 -2.56 18.97 0.27
N ARG A 189 -2.31 19.32 1.54
CA ARG A 189 -1.01 19.74 2.07
C ARG A 189 -0.45 18.76 3.10
N GLY A 190 -0.91 17.50 3.02
CA GLY A 190 -0.38 16.38 3.79
C GLY A 190 -0.85 16.28 5.25
N ASP A 191 -1.84 17.07 5.64
CA ASP A 191 -2.41 17.06 6.98
C ASP A 191 -3.91 16.67 6.97
N CYS A 192 -4.19 15.42 6.62
CA CYS A 192 -5.55 14.89 6.62
C CYS A 192 -6.02 14.54 8.03
N SER A 193 -7.17 15.08 8.45
CA SER A 193 -7.80 14.77 9.74
C SER A 193 -8.44 13.38 9.82
N GLN A 194 -8.60 12.71 8.67
CA GLN A 194 -9.35 11.46 8.53
C GLN A 194 -10.81 11.57 8.99
N ALA A 195 -11.45 12.72 8.78
CA ALA A 195 -12.87 12.95 9.11
C ALA A 195 -13.80 11.84 8.58
N CYS A 196 -13.52 11.28 7.39
CA CYS A 196 -14.30 10.18 6.83
C CYS A 196 -14.28 8.88 7.68
N ARG A 197 -13.39 8.78 8.66
CA ARG A 197 -13.30 7.64 9.59
C ARG A 197 -14.01 7.90 10.92
N LEU A 198 -14.56 9.09 11.17
CA LEU A 198 -15.31 9.41 12.38
C LEU A 198 -16.72 8.79 12.37
N PRO A 199 -17.34 8.56 13.53
CA PRO A 199 -18.73 8.14 13.61
C PRO A 199 -19.67 9.33 13.32
N TYR A 200 -20.74 9.06 12.58
CA TYR A 200 -21.78 10.01 12.18
C TYR A 200 -23.17 9.46 12.46
N THR A 201 -24.10 10.36 12.79
CA THR A 201 -25.54 10.06 12.90
C THR A 201 -26.27 10.64 11.69
N LEU A 202 -26.82 9.77 10.84
CA LEU A 202 -27.63 10.13 9.69
C LEU A 202 -29.07 10.37 10.13
N LYS A 203 -29.60 11.54 9.76
CA LYS A 203 -31.00 11.91 9.94
C LYS A 203 -31.66 12.12 8.58
N ASP A 204 -32.93 11.77 8.47
CA ASP A 204 -33.74 12.13 7.30
C ASP A 204 -34.22 13.59 7.35
N ASP A 205 -35.00 13.99 6.34
CA ASP A 205 -35.56 15.34 6.20
C ASP A 205 -36.59 15.69 7.28
N GLN A 206 -37.17 14.70 7.97
CA GLN A 206 -38.03 14.92 9.14
C GLN A 206 -37.24 14.86 10.47
N GLY A 207 -35.91 14.73 10.43
CA GLY A 207 -35.04 14.68 11.60
C GLY A 207 -35.02 13.33 12.33
N ARG A 208 -35.64 12.29 11.78
CA ARG A 208 -35.61 10.93 12.34
C ARG A 208 -34.24 10.31 12.10
N VAL A 209 -33.74 9.55 13.08
CA VAL A 209 -32.43 8.90 12.98
C VAL A 209 -32.54 7.66 12.09
N VAL A 210 -31.88 7.70 10.94
CA VAL A 210 -31.76 6.58 9.99
C VAL A 210 -30.61 5.66 10.40
N SER A 211 -29.50 6.23 10.83
CA SER A 211 -28.35 5.50 11.35
C SER A 211 -27.68 6.29 12.46
N TYR A 212 -27.33 5.64 13.57
CA TYR A 212 -26.76 6.25 14.75
C TYR A 212 -25.30 5.85 14.92
N GLU A 213 -24.40 6.84 15.08
CA GLU A 213 -22.96 6.66 15.36
C GLU A 213 -22.27 5.57 14.51
N LYS A 214 -22.46 5.63 13.18
CA LYS A 214 -21.78 4.73 12.23
C LYS A 214 -20.70 5.44 11.45
N HIS A 215 -19.71 4.70 10.96
CA HIS A 215 -18.63 5.23 10.12
C HIS A 215 -19.07 5.37 8.66
N LEU A 216 -20.12 6.16 8.43
CA LEU A 216 -20.87 6.24 7.16
C LEU A 216 -20.05 6.65 5.94
N LEU A 217 -18.90 7.30 6.16
CA LEU A 217 -17.98 7.76 5.12
C LEU A 217 -16.73 6.88 4.99
N SER A 218 -16.63 5.83 5.81
CA SER A 218 -15.49 4.92 5.84
C SER A 218 -15.68 3.85 4.77
N MET A 219 -14.72 3.74 3.86
CA MET A 219 -14.73 2.73 2.81
C MET A 219 -13.83 1.54 3.17
N LYS A 220 -14.17 0.38 2.60
CA LYS A 220 -13.29 -0.80 2.53
C LYS A 220 -12.00 -0.44 1.78
N ASP A 221 -10.95 -1.23 1.98
CA ASP A 221 -9.68 -1.05 1.30
C ASP A 221 -9.74 -1.67 -0.11
N ASN A 222 -9.00 -1.09 -1.04
CA ASN A 222 -8.84 -1.57 -2.41
C ASN A 222 -8.08 -2.91 -2.40
N ASP A 223 -8.56 -3.87 -3.18
CA ASP A 223 -7.84 -5.09 -3.51
C ASP A 223 -8.12 -5.46 -4.97
N GLN A 224 -7.08 -5.37 -5.80
CA GLN A 224 -7.13 -5.65 -7.23
C GLN A 224 -6.42 -6.96 -7.59
N THR A 225 -6.16 -7.84 -6.62
CA THR A 225 -5.51 -9.14 -6.84
C THR A 225 -6.14 -9.91 -8.01
N ALA A 226 -7.47 -9.98 -8.06
CA ALA A 226 -8.20 -10.69 -9.10
C ALA A 226 -8.23 -9.99 -10.47
N ASN A 227 -7.80 -8.72 -10.54
CA ASN A 227 -7.94 -7.87 -11.74
C ASN A 227 -6.61 -7.50 -12.38
N LEU A 228 -5.47 -8.00 -11.88
CA LEU A 228 -4.13 -7.64 -12.40
C LEU A 228 -3.99 -7.87 -13.91
N GLY A 229 -4.42 -9.04 -14.41
CA GLY A 229 -4.39 -9.34 -15.85
C GLY A 229 -5.21 -8.34 -16.67
N ALA A 230 -6.43 -8.04 -16.23
CA ALA A 230 -7.29 -7.08 -16.91
C ALA A 230 -6.74 -5.65 -16.87
N LEU A 231 -6.08 -5.25 -15.77
CA LEU A 231 -5.41 -3.95 -15.66
C LEU A 231 -4.20 -3.87 -16.61
N ILE A 232 -3.42 -4.94 -16.74
CA ILE A 232 -2.32 -5.03 -17.74
C ILE A 232 -2.88 -4.85 -19.15
N ASP A 233 -3.98 -5.53 -19.48
CA ASP A 233 -4.63 -5.44 -20.80
C ASP A 233 -5.22 -4.06 -21.07
N ALA A 234 -5.69 -3.36 -20.03
CA ALA A 234 -6.13 -1.98 -20.12
C ALA A 234 -4.99 -0.96 -20.26
N GLY A 235 -3.73 -1.39 -20.19
CA GLY A 235 -2.55 -0.53 -20.39
C GLY A 235 -1.82 -0.09 -19.12
N VAL A 236 -2.20 -0.58 -17.94
CA VAL A 236 -1.44 -0.29 -16.70
C VAL A 236 -0.07 -0.95 -16.76
N ARG A 237 0.97 -0.20 -16.39
CA ARG A 237 2.37 -0.68 -16.35
C ARG A 237 3.09 -0.43 -15.03
N SER A 238 2.56 0.46 -14.18
CA SER A 238 3.00 0.61 -12.79
C SER A 238 1.86 0.31 -11.82
N PHE A 239 2.07 -0.68 -10.96
CA PHE A 239 1.09 -1.19 -10.00
C PHE A 239 1.45 -0.70 -8.62
N LYS A 240 0.71 0.31 -8.15
CA LYS A 240 1.03 1.00 -6.90
C LYS A 240 0.28 0.43 -5.71
N ILE A 241 1.04 0.12 -4.66
CA ILE A 241 0.49 -0.22 -3.35
C ILE A 241 0.32 1.07 -2.53
N GLU A 242 -0.86 1.32 -1.97
CA GLU A 242 -1.05 2.43 -1.01
C GLU A 242 -0.56 2.01 0.37
N GLY A 243 0.17 2.89 1.07
CA GLY A 243 0.53 2.61 2.46
C GLY A 243 1.74 3.32 3.03
N ARG A 244 2.01 4.59 2.68
CA ARG A 244 3.21 5.30 3.18
C ARG A 244 3.31 5.48 4.70
N TYR A 245 2.22 5.30 5.44
CA TYR A 245 2.21 5.27 6.91
C TYR A 245 2.20 3.86 7.50
N LYS A 246 2.15 2.82 6.64
CA LYS A 246 2.10 1.44 7.08
C LYS A 246 3.45 1.00 7.61
N ASP A 247 3.41 -0.02 8.45
CA ASP A 247 4.60 -0.58 9.05
C ASP A 247 5.31 -1.56 8.11
N MET A 248 6.47 -2.04 8.56
CA MET A 248 7.30 -2.96 7.83
C MET A 248 6.57 -4.27 7.49
N SER A 249 5.80 -4.82 8.42
CA SER A 249 5.05 -6.06 8.21
C SER A 249 4.04 -5.95 7.08
N TYR A 250 3.31 -4.82 7.00
CA TYR A 250 2.43 -4.54 5.88
C TYR A 250 3.18 -4.49 4.56
N VAL A 251 4.28 -3.72 4.49
CA VAL A 251 5.02 -3.53 3.23
C VAL A 251 5.64 -4.83 2.75
N LYS A 252 6.28 -5.61 3.64
CA LYS A 252 6.82 -6.94 3.32
C LYS A 252 5.75 -7.86 2.74
N ASN A 253 4.61 -7.95 3.44
CA ASN A 253 3.52 -8.83 3.08
C ASN A 253 2.87 -8.49 1.74
N ILE A 254 2.44 -7.24 1.59
CA ILE A 254 1.70 -6.82 0.40
C ILE A 254 2.62 -6.77 -0.82
N THR A 255 3.88 -6.35 -0.67
CA THR A 255 4.84 -6.41 -1.78
C THR A 255 5.07 -7.85 -2.22
N ALA A 256 5.29 -8.77 -1.28
CA ALA A 256 5.47 -10.20 -1.60
C ALA A 256 4.24 -10.80 -2.30
N HIS A 257 3.03 -10.49 -1.82
CA HIS A 257 1.78 -10.93 -2.43
C HIS A 257 1.72 -10.52 -3.90
N TYR A 258 1.85 -9.22 -4.19
CA TYR A 258 1.73 -8.73 -5.56
C TYR A 258 2.92 -9.12 -6.44
N ARG A 259 4.12 -9.29 -5.88
CA ARG A 259 5.27 -9.82 -6.61
C ARG A 259 4.98 -11.23 -7.12
N GLN A 260 4.49 -12.11 -6.25
CA GLN A 260 4.11 -13.48 -6.63
C GLN A 260 3.03 -13.49 -7.72
N MET A 261 2.02 -12.63 -7.60
CA MET A 261 0.96 -12.56 -8.60
C MET A 261 1.45 -12.04 -9.96
N LEU A 262 2.27 -10.98 -9.97
CA LEU A 262 2.82 -10.41 -11.20
C LEU A 262 3.83 -11.37 -11.86
N ASP A 263 4.67 -12.05 -11.08
CA ASP A 263 5.62 -13.04 -11.61
C ASP A 263 4.90 -14.22 -12.26
N ALA A 264 3.82 -14.71 -11.66
CA ALA A 264 3.00 -15.76 -12.26
C ALA A 264 2.40 -15.32 -13.62
N ILE A 265 1.95 -14.06 -13.73
CA ILE A 265 1.44 -13.51 -14.98
C ILE A 265 2.56 -13.36 -16.02
N ILE A 266 3.73 -12.86 -15.61
CA ILE A 266 4.90 -12.69 -16.49
C ILE A 266 5.34 -14.05 -17.06
N GLU A 267 5.47 -15.07 -16.21
CA GLU A 267 5.83 -16.42 -16.62
C GLU A 267 4.78 -17.04 -17.56
N GLN A 268 3.50 -16.85 -17.27
CA GLN A 268 2.41 -17.38 -18.09
C GLN A 268 2.35 -16.74 -19.48
N ARG A 269 2.57 -15.42 -19.59
CA ARG A 269 2.41 -14.70 -20.86
C ARG A 269 3.66 -14.75 -21.74
N GLY A 270 4.86 -14.66 -21.14
CA GLY A 270 6.15 -14.75 -21.85
C GLY A 270 6.53 -13.53 -22.70
N ASP A 271 5.65 -12.55 -22.89
CA ASP A 271 5.90 -11.28 -23.61
C ASP A 271 6.14 -10.09 -22.66
N LEU A 272 6.08 -10.32 -21.34
CA LEU A 272 6.27 -9.32 -20.30
C LEU A 272 7.56 -9.58 -19.52
N ALA A 273 8.07 -8.54 -18.86
CA ALA A 273 9.23 -8.63 -17.97
C ALA A 273 9.07 -7.74 -16.74
N ARG A 274 9.91 -7.97 -15.73
CA ARG A 274 9.98 -7.13 -14.52
C ARG A 274 10.75 -5.84 -14.84
N ALA A 275 10.33 -4.72 -14.28
CA ALA A 275 11.02 -3.44 -14.48
C ALA A 275 12.37 -3.35 -13.74
N SER A 276 12.70 -4.33 -12.90
CA SER A 276 13.94 -4.42 -12.14
C SER A 276 14.51 -5.85 -12.14
N VAL A 277 15.73 -6.04 -11.60
CA VAL A 277 16.48 -7.32 -11.67
C VAL A 277 16.54 -8.06 -10.34
N GLY A 278 16.82 -9.36 -10.41
CA GLY A 278 16.92 -10.28 -9.29
C GLY A 278 15.65 -11.07 -9.08
N ARG A 279 15.79 -12.33 -8.65
CA ARG A 279 14.70 -13.22 -8.25
C ARG A 279 14.51 -13.16 -6.74
N THR A 280 13.27 -13.03 -6.30
CA THR A 280 12.91 -12.95 -4.89
C THR A 280 12.37 -14.28 -4.41
N GLU A 281 12.97 -14.83 -3.34
CA GLU A 281 12.44 -15.94 -2.58
C GLU A 281 11.82 -15.43 -1.29
N HIS A 282 10.63 -15.91 -0.93
CA HIS A 282 9.91 -15.52 0.28
C HIS A 282 9.87 -16.69 1.27
N PHE A 283 10.24 -16.43 2.53
CA PHE A 283 10.26 -17.42 3.61
C PHE A 283 8.99 -17.40 4.47
N PHE A 284 7.91 -16.83 3.93
CA PHE A 284 6.58 -16.80 4.53
C PHE A 284 5.52 -16.82 3.41
N VAL A 285 4.29 -17.16 3.77
CA VAL A 285 3.15 -17.09 2.86
C VAL A 285 2.48 -15.72 3.01
N PRO A 286 2.54 -14.85 1.98
CA PRO A 286 1.87 -13.57 2.04
C PRO A 286 0.34 -13.72 1.96
N SER A 287 -0.38 -12.77 2.55
CA SER A 287 -1.84 -12.76 2.58
C SER A 287 -2.37 -11.35 2.82
N THR A 288 -3.19 -10.84 1.90
CA THR A 288 -3.79 -9.50 2.00
C THR A 288 -4.68 -9.33 3.24
N GLU A 289 -5.18 -10.43 3.81
CA GLU A 289 -6.09 -10.45 4.95
C GLU A 289 -5.37 -10.51 6.32
N LYS A 290 -4.07 -10.82 6.35
CA LYS A 290 -3.30 -10.96 7.61
C LYS A 290 -2.69 -9.66 8.12
N THR A 291 -2.64 -8.63 7.27
CA THR A 291 -2.22 -7.29 7.66
C THR A 291 -3.38 -6.33 7.64
N PHE A 292 -3.19 -5.16 8.24
CA PHE A 292 -4.26 -4.18 8.38
C PHE A 292 -4.98 -3.88 7.06
N HIS A 293 -6.29 -4.18 7.04
CA HIS A 293 -7.26 -3.73 6.06
C HIS A 293 -8.62 -3.47 6.74
N ARG A 294 -9.62 -2.99 6.00
CA ARG A 294 -10.96 -2.64 6.53
C ARG A 294 -12.05 -3.43 5.83
N GLY A 295 -11.79 -4.70 5.57
CA GLY A 295 -12.44 -5.42 4.48
C GLY A 295 -11.90 -4.94 3.13
N SER A 296 -12.14 -5.75 2.11
CA SER A 296 -11.55 -5.60 0.79
C SER A 296 -12.65 -5.35 -0.25
N THR A 297 -12.35 -4.55 -1.27
CA THR A 297 -13.23 -4.29 -2.40
C THR A 297 -12.40 -4.02 -3.65
N ASP A 298 -12.89 -4.46 -4.80
CA ASP A 298 -12.34 -4.19 -6.13
C ASP A 298 -13.13 -3.05 -6.83
N TYR A 299 -13.78 -2.20 -6.03
CA TYR A 299 -14.72 -1.16 -6.48
C TYR A 299 -14.16 -0.33 -7.65
N PHE A 300 -15.03 -0.04 -8.63
CA PHE A 300 -14.81 0.70 -9.88
C PHE A 300 -14.28 -0.09 -11.08
N VAL A 301 -13.20 -0.86 -10.95
CA VAL A 301 -12.47 -1.45 -12.09
C VAL A 301 -13.39 -2.25 -13.01
N ASN A 302 -14.21 -3.14 -12.43
CA ASN A 302 -15.20 -3.93 -13.16
C ASN A 302 -16.59 -3.28 -13.19
N ALA A 303 -17.05 -2.81 -12.03
CA ALA A 303 -18.37 -2.20 -11.86
C ALA A 303 -18.45 -1.44 -10.53
N ARG A 304 -19.44 -0.55 -10.43
CA ARG A 304 -19.82 0.04 -9.15
C ARG A 304 -20.63 -0.97 -8.34
N LYS A 305 -20.21 -1.24 -7.11
CA LYS A 305 -20.84 -2.19 -6.18
C LYS A 305 -21.49 -1.44 -5.01
N GLY A 306 -22.51 -2.03 -4.39
CA GLY A 306 -23.20 -1.42 -3.24
C GLY A 306 -22.46 -1.59 -1.91
N ASP A 307 -21.87 -2.75 -1.65
CA ASP A 307 -21.22 -3.08 -0.37
C ASP A 307 -19.73 -2.70 -0.33
N ILE A 308 -19.47 -1.40 -0.34
CA ILE A 308 -18.12 -0.80 -0.37
C ILE A 308 -17.72 -0.12 0.95
N GLY A 309 -18.66 -0.04 1.89
CA GLY A 309 -18.51 0.65 3.16
C GLY A 309 -17.91 -0.23 4.25
N ALA A 310 -17.06 0.36 5.08
CA ALA A 310 -16.61 -0.20 6.36
C ALA A 310 -17.32 0.55 7.50
N PHE A 311 -18.64 0.43 7.55
CA PHE A 311 -19.52 1.27 8.37
C PHE A 311 -19.52 0.92 9.86
N ASP A 312 -19.20 -0.32 10.20
CA ASP A 312 -19.24 -0.79 11.60
C ASP A 312 -17.91 -0.53 12.33
N SER A 313 -16.77 -0.52 11.63
CA SER A 313 -15.50 -0.10 12.23
C SER A 313 -14.50 0.41 11.20
N PRO A 314 -13.76 1.50 11.50
CA PRO A 314 -12.63 1.96 10.72
C PRO A 314 -11.34 1.35 11.29
N LYS A 315 -11.40 0.25 12.04
CA LYS A 315 -10.25 -0.47 12.58
C LYS A 315 -10.10 -1.81 11.86
N PHE A 316 -8.92 -2.40 11.95
CA PHE A 316 -8.71 -3.77 11.49
C PHE A 316 -9.29 -4.75 12.52
N ILE A 317 -10.41 -5.37 12.17
CA ILE A 317 -11.10 -6.38 12.98
C ILE A 317 -10.42 -7.75 12.84
N GLY A 318 -9.69 -7.97 11.75
CA GLY A 318 -9.05 -9.26 11.49
C GLY A 318 -10.01 -10.29 10.89
N LEU A 319 -9.52 -11.52 10.81
CA LEU A 319 -10.24 -12.65 10.23
C LEU A 319 -11.08 -13.37 11.29
N PRO A 320 -12.28 -13.85 10.96
CA PRO A 320 -13.00 -14.80 11.81
C PRO A 320 -12.16 -16.07 11.98
N VAL A 321 -11.88 -16.45 13.23
CA VAL A 321 -11.08 -17.65 13.54
C VAL A 321 -11.84 -18.67 14.38
N GLY A 322 -13.08 -18.37 14.78
CA GLY A 322 -13.87 -19.26 15.62
C GLY A 322 -14.95 -18.55 16.40
N GLU A 323 -15.30 -19.12 17.55
CA GLU A 323 -16.32 -18.61 18.45
C GLU A 323 -15.96 -18.81 19.93
N VAL A 324 -16.50 -17.93 20.78
CA VAL A 324 -16.38 -18.00 22.23
C VAL A 324 -17.43 -18.95 22.78
N LEU A 325 -17.01 -20.03 23.44
CA LEU A 325 -17.91 -21.01 24.06
C LEU A 325 -18.32 -20.57 25.48
N ASN A 326 -17.35 -20.08 26.25
CA ASN A 326 -17.55 -19.68 27.65
C ASN A 326 -16.59 -18.57 28.04
N VAL A 327 -17.04 -17.66 28.91
CA VAL A 327 -16.22 -16.61 29.50
C VAL A 327 -16.19 -16.83 31.01
N ALA A 328 -15.03 -17.26 31.53
CA ALA A 328 -14.79 -17.41 32.94
C ALA A 328 -14.28 -16.09 33.57
N LYS A 329 -13.75 -16.15 34.79
CA LYS A 329 -13.24 -14.98 35.52
C LYS A 329 -12.03 -14.35 34.81
N ASP A 330 -11.11 -15.16 34.33
CA ASP A 330 -9.79 -14.76 33.82
C ASP A 330 -9.40 -15.45 32.50
N TYR A 331 -10.28 -16.28 31.93
CA TYR A 331 -10.06 -16.97 30.67
C TYR A 331 -11.33 -17.09 29.83
N LEU A 332 -11.14 -17.44 28.57
CA LEU A 332 -12.19 -17.84 27.63
C LEU A 332 -11.94 -19.27 27.18
N ASP A 333 -12.99 -20.08 27.12
CA ASP A 333 -12.96 -21.32 26.33
C ASP A 333 -13.52 -20.99 24.94
N VAL A 334 -12.78 -21.34 23.90
CA VAL A 334 -13.11 -21.02 22.50
C VAL A 334 -13.01 -22.26 21.63
N GLU A 335 -13.79 -22.27 20.56
CA GLU A 335 -13.63 -23.21 19.44
C GLU A 335 -13.06 -22.42 18.27
N ALA A 336 -11.98 -22.90 17.65
CA ALA A 336 -11.28 -22.21 16.59
C ALA A 336 -11.10 -23.09 15.36
N THR A 337 -11.32 -22.51 14.18
CA THR A 337 -11.09 -23.15 12.87
C THR A 337 -9.63 -23.11 12.45
N GLU A 338 -8.84 -22.22 13.07
CA GLU A 338 -7.40 -22.10 12.87
C GLU A 338 -6.63 -22.29 14.18
N PRO A 339 -5.38 -22.76 14.13
CA PRO A 339 -4.53 -22.82 15.32
C PRO A 339 -4.34 -21.43 15.96
N LEU A 340 -4.56 -21.36 17.27
CA LEU A 340 -4.27 -20.19 18.09
C LEU A 340 -2.91 -20.34 18.78
N ALA A 341 -2.22 -19.22 18.99
CA ALA A 341 -0.91 -19.18 19.62
C ALA A 341 -0.79 -18.11 20.71
N ASN A 342 0.15 -18.30 21.63
CA ASN A 342 0.54 -17.25 22.57
C ASN A 342 0.98 -16.01 21.80
N GLY A 343 0.51 -14.86 22.26
CA GLY A 343 0.71 -13.58 21.60
C GLY A 343 -0.25 -13.31 20.46
N ASP A 344 -1.29 -14.10 20.17
CA ASP A 344 -2.29 -13.71 19.18
C ASP A 344 -3.09 -12.48 19.63
N GLY A 345 -3.50 -11.65 18.67
CA GLY A 345 -4.42 -10.54 18.86
C GLY A 345 -5.81 -11.02 18.52
N LEU A 346 -6.66 -11.13 19.52
CA LEU A 346 -8.02 -11.63 19.38
C LEU A 346 -9.01 -10.53 19.75
N ASN A 347 -10.18 -10.56 19.15
CA ASN A 347 -11.24 -9.63 19.49
C ASN A 347 -12.62 -10.21 19.23
N VAL A 348 -13.59 -9.61 19.89
CA VAL A 348 -15.01 -9.86 19.70
C VAL A 348 -15.70 -8.52 19.45
N LEU A 349 -16.77 -8.55 18.65
CA LEU A 349 -17.60 -7.37 18.43
C LEU A 349 -18.75 -7.37 19.43
N ILE A 350 -18.75 -6.49 20.43
CA ILE A 350 -19.83 -6.38 21.41
C ILE A 350 -20.67 -5.17 21.05
N LYS A 351 -21.90 -5.42 20.60
CA LYS A 351 -22.76 -4.43 19.93
C LYS A 351 -22.06 -3.84 18.70
N ARG A 352 -21.29 -2.76 18.86
CA ARG A 352 -20.58 -2.02 17.80
C ARG A 352 -19.14 -1.68 18.18
N GLU A 353 -18.68 -2.15 19.33
CA GLU A 353 -17.32 -1.90 19.80
C GLU A 353 -16.48 -3.17 19.66
N VAL A 354 -15.30 -2.98 19.08
CA VAL A 354 -14.30 -4.04 18.96
C VAL A 354 -13.59 -4.13 20.30
N VAL A 355 -13.87 -5.20 21.05
CA VAL A 355 -13.23 -5.50 22.32
C VAL A 355 -12.09 -6.47 22.04
N GLY A 356 -10.88 -5.92 21.93
CA GLY A 356 -9.66 -6.67 21.63
C GLY A 356 -8.83 -6.97 22.86
N PHE A 357 -8.09 -8.07 22.82
CA PHE A 357 -7.14 -8.49 23.84
C PHE A 357 -5.96 -9.24 23.22
N ARG A 358 -4.85 -9.33 23.95
CA ARG A 358 -3.71 -10.17 23.55
C ARG A 358 -3.82 -11.50 24.29
N ALA A 359 -3.79 -12.61 23.56
CA ALA A 359 -3.73 -13.93 24.16
C ALA A 359 -2.36 -14.12 24.84
N ASN A 360 -2.31 -14.05 26.17
CA ASN A 360 -1.08 -14.27 26.93
C ASN A 360 -0.72 -15.75 26.94
N THR A 361 -1.69 -16.60 27.29
CA THR A 361 -1.56 -18.06 27.30
C THR A 361 -2.70 -18.67 26.49
N VAL A 362 -2.36 -19.59 25.59
CA VAL A 362 -3.26 -20.41 24.81
C VAL A 362 -2.96 -21.88 25.09
N GLU A 363 -3.92 -22.59 25.67
CA GLU A 363 -3.82 -24.01 25.95
C GLU A 363 -4.81 -24.77 25.07
N LYS A 364 -4.34 -25.79 24.35
CA LYS A 364 -5.23 -26.65 23.55
C LYS A 364 -5.87 -27.69 24.47
N THR A 365 -7.19 -27.61 24.62
CA THR A 365 -7.97 -28.48 25.53
C THR A 365 -8.68 -29.63 24.81
N GLY A 366 -8.74 -29.59 23.47
CA GLY A 366 -9.34 -30.64 22.66
C GLY A 366 -9.16 -30.42 21.16
N HIS A 367 -9.91 -31.16 20.34
CA HIS A 367 -9.95 -30.93 18.90
C HIS A 367 -10.59 -29.55 18.62
N ASN A 368 -9.84 -28.64 18.01
CA ASN A 368 -10.24 -27.25 17.75
C ASN A 368 -10.66 -26.43 18.98
N ARG A 369 -10.39 -26.92 20.20
CA ARG A 369 -10.77 -26.24 21.44
C ARG A 369 -9.56 -25.72 22.18
N TYR A 370 -9.68 -24.48 22.62
CA TYR A 370 -8.62 -23.76 23.30
C TYR A 370 -9.16 -23.07 24.53
N ARG A 371 -8.33 -23.03 25.58
CA ARG A 371 -8.48 -22.09 26.68
C ARG A 371 -7.51 -20.95 26.46
N VAL A 372 -8.01 -19.72 26.51
CA VAL A 372 -7.25 -18.50 26.25
C VAL A 372 -7.30 -17.61 27.47
N TRP A 373 -6.13 -17.28 28.02
CA TRP A 373 -5.96 -16.25 29.05
C TRP A 373 -5.50 -14.96 28.39
N PRO A 374 -6.32 -13.89 28.42
CA PRO A 374 -5.88 -12.56 28.01
C PRO A 374 -4.74 -12.03 28.89
N ASN A 375 -3.93 -11.12 28.34
CA ASN A 375 -2.94 -10.37 29.11
C ASN A 375 -3.59 -9.42 30.14
N ASP A 376 -4.73 -8.87 29.77
CA ASP A 376 -5.66 -8.15 30.63
C ASP A 376 -7.07 -8.56 30.20
N MET A 377 -7.95 -8.85 31.16
CA MET A 377 -9.31 -9.32 30.89
C MET A 377 -10.23 -8.11 30.74
N PRO A 378 -10.64 -7.70 29.52
CA PRO A 378 -11.53 -6.56 29.36
C PRO A 378 -12.87 -6.85 30.01
N ALA A 379 -13.34 -5.93 30.87
CA ALA A 379 -14.59 -6.11 31.63
C ALA A 379 -15.80 -6.40 30.72
N ASP A 380 -15.79 -5.89 29.49
CA ASP A 380 -16.86 -6.09 28.52
C ASP A 380 -16.93 -7.54 28.00
N LEU A 381 -15.86 -8.33 28.06
CA LEU A 381 -15.91 -9.75 27.64
C LEU A 381 -16.92 -10.56 28.45
N HIS A 382 -17.21 -10.19 29.70
CA HIS A 382 -18.24 -10.86 30.50
C HIS A 382 -19.67 -10.61 29.97
N LYS A 383 -19.86 -9.70 29.01
CA LYS A 383 -21.14 -9.47 28.32
C LYS A 383 -21.33 -10.38 27.10
N VAL A 384 -20.27 -11.11 26.70
CA VAL A 384 -20.29 -12.03 25.55
C VAL A 384 -21.13 -13.25 25.89
N ARG A 385 -21.95 -13.67 24.94
CA ARG A 385 -22.75 -14.90 25.05
C ARG A 385 -22.01 -16.09 24.42
N PRO A 386 -22.32 -17.33 24.78
CA PRO A 386 -21.81 -18.50 24.07
C PRO A 386 -22.10 -18.43 22.56
N HIS A 387 -21.19 -19.00 21.76
CA HIS A 387 -21.18 -19.01 20.29
C HIS A 387 -21.02 -17.63 19.64
N HIS A 388 -20.43 -16.68 20.37
CA HIS A 388 -20.17 -15.35 19.82
C HIS A 388 -18.92 -15.37 18.92
N PRO A 389 -18.93 -14.75 17.72
CA PRO A 389 -17.80 -14.78 16.81
C PRO A 389 -16.51 -14.20 17.42
N LEU A 390 -15.41 -14.93 17.21
CA LEU A 390 -14.06 -14.56 17.60
C LEU A 390 -13.24 -14.25 16.34
N ASN A 391 -12.60 -13.08 16.33
CA ASN A 391 -11.72 -12.66 15.24
C ASN A 391 -10.27 -12.58 15.69
N ARG A 392 -9.33 -12.82 14.78
CA ARG A 392 -7.89 -12.62 14.98
C ARG A 392 -7.40 -11.46 14.12
N ASN A 393 -7.00 -10.37 14.77
CA ASN A 393 -6.42 -9.19 14.13
C ASN A 393 -4.90 -9.09 14.28
N LEU A 394 -4.27 -10.06 14.95
CA LEU A 394 -2.83 -10.27 14.90
C LEU A 394 -2.50 -11.75 14.99
N ASP A 395 -1.95 -12.31 13.92
CA ASP A 395 -1.37 -13.66 13.92
C ASP A 395 0.09 -13.54 14.39
N HIS A 396 0.37 -13.96 15.62
CA HIS A 396 1.67 -13.72 16.24
C HIS A 396 2.78 -14.47 15.53
N ASN A 397 2.56 -15.75 15.23
CA ASN A 397 3.57 -16.60 14.62
C ASN A 397 3.91 -16.10 13.21
N TRP A 398 2.88 -15.71 12.44
CA TRP A 398 3.08 -15.11 11.13
C TRP A 398 3.80 -13.76 11.22
N GLN A 399 3.45 -12.91 12.19
CA GLN A 399 4.15 -11.64 12.40
C GLN A 399 5.62 -11.85 12.81
N GLN A 400 5.92 -12.86 13.64
CA GLN A 400 7.29 -13.21 14.02
C GLN A 400 8.13 -13.75 12.85
N ALA A 401 7.50 -14.35 11.83
CA ALA A 401 8.22 -14.72 10.62
C ALA A 401 8.74 -13.47 9.86
N LEU A 402 8.01 -12.35 9.94
CA LEU A 402 8.36 -11.09 9.28
C LEU A 402 9.40 -10.25 10.03
N THR A 403 9.60 -10.49 11.34
CA THR A 403 10.65 -9.82 12.13
C THR A 403 12.04 -10.39 11.84
N LYS A 404 12.12 -11.63 11.36
CA LYS A 404 13.33 -12.27 10.88
C LYS A 404 13.52 -12.01 9.38
N THR A 405 14.64 -12.48 8.83
CA THR A 405 14.84 -12.55 7.38
C THR A 405 13.68 -13.32 6.75
N SER A 406 12.85 -12.61 5.99
CA SER A 406 11.57 -13.08 5.45
C SER A 406 11.58 -13.15 3.93
N SER A 407 12.60 -12.60 3.30
CA SER A 407 12.86 -12.76 1.88
C SER A 407 14.35 -12.65 1.58
N GLU A 408 14.74 -13.14 0.42
CA GLU A 408 16.04 -12.86 -0.18
C GLU A 408 15.87 -12.55 -1.66
N ARG A 409 16.56 -11.52 -2.15
CA ARG A 409 16.56 -11.15 -3.57
C ARG A 409 17.96 -11.37 -4.13
N ARG A 410 18.08 -12.28 -5.10
CA ARG A 410 19.37 -12.67 -5.71
C ARG A 410 19.38 -12.32 -7.18
N VAL A 411 20.47 -11.69 -7.62
CA VAL A 411 20.73 -11.40 -9.02
C VAL A 411 21.49 -12.59 -9.62
N ALA A 412 21.00 -13.14 -10.72
CA ALA A 412 21.67 -14.24 -11.40
C ALA A 412 22.97 -13.74 -12.04
N VAL A 413 24.02 -14.55 -11.97
CA VAL A 413 25.32 -14.27 -12.58
C VAL A 413 25.74 -15.48 -13.39
N ASP A 414 25.82 -15.31 -14.70
CA ASP A 414 26.40 -16.28 -15.61
C ASP A 414 27.92 -16.18 -15.56
N ILE A 415 28.58 -17.31 -15.35
CA ILE A 415 30.04 -17.38 -15.22
C ILE A 415 30.58 -18.22 -16.38
N MET A 416 31.36 -17.58 -17.25
CA MET A 416 32.05 -18.23 -18.35
C MET A 416 33.55 -18.23 -18.09
N LEU A 417 34.15 -19.43 -18.09
CA LEU A 417 35.59 -19.62 -18.03
C LEU A 417 36.11 -20.02 -19.40
N GLY A 418 36.94 -19.18 -20.01
CA GLY A 418 37.61 -19.43 -21.28
C GLY A 418 39.11 -19.18 -21.19
N GLY A 419 39.82 -19.34 -22.31
CA GLY A 419 41.25 -19.05 -22.38
C GLY A 419 41.98 -19.78 -23.50
N TRP A 420 43.26 -19.46 -23.70
CA TRP A 420 44.17 -20.21 -24.56
C TRP A 420 45.58 -20.22 -23.96
N GLN A 421 46.27 -21.36 -24.13
CA GLN A 421 47.66 -21.62 -23.68
C GLN A 421 48.01 -21.11 -22.28
N GLU A 422 48.51 -19.88 -22.16
CA GLU A 422 49.01 -19.27 -20.91
C GLU A 422 48.04 -18.27 -20.28
N GLN A 423 46.83 -18.10 -20.83
CA GLN A 423 45.82 -17.17 -20.30
C GLN A 423 44.50 -17.85 -19.99
N LEU A 424 43.93 -17.47 -18.85
CA LEU A 424 42.63 -17.88 -18.36
C LEU A 424 41.78 -16.61 -18.19
N ILE A 425 40.61 -16.60 -18.83
CA ILE A 425 39.66 -15.48 -18.85
C ILE A 425 38.39 -15.92 -18.13
N LEU A 426 38.04 -15.24 -17.05
CA LEU A 426 36.79 -15.40 -16.34
C LEU A 426 35.87 -14.22 -16.67
N THR A 427 34.74 -14.48 -17.32
CA THR A 427 33.70 -13.48 -17.60
C THR A 427 32.51 -13.77 -16.69
N LEU A 428 32.08 -12.75 -15.94
CA LEU A 428 30.86 -12.79 -15.16
C LEU A 428 29.86 -11.80 -15.76
N THR A 429 28.68 -12.28 -16.13
CA THR A 429 27.60 -11.47 -16.68
C THR A 429 26.40 -11.55 -15.73
N SER A 430 26.02 -10.42 -15.14
CA SER A 430 24.77 -10.31 -14.38
C SER A 430 23.58 -10.28 -15.33
N GLU A 431 22.42 -10.79 -14.89
CA GLU A 431 21.14 -10.59 -15.61
C GLU A 431 20.78 -9.11 -15.81
#